data_AF-A0A0V1EJ99-F1
#
_entry.id   AF-A0A0V1EJ99-F1
#
_cell.length_a   1.000
_cell.length_b   1.000
_cell.length_c   1.000
_cell.angle_alpha   90.00
_cell.angle_beta   90.00
_cell.angle_gamma   90.00
#
_symmetry.space_group_name_H-M   'P 1'
#
loop_
_entity.id
_entity.type
_entity.pdbx_description
1 polymer ?
#
loop_
_entity_poly.entity_id
_entity_poly.type
_entity_poly.pdbx_seq_one_letter_code
_entity_poly.pdbx_strand_id
1 'polypeptide(L)'
;MNGLSTAFTCRGEKSDDSTLRKFWEIEPLGILPVEDTTADESVALKKFKEELSLVGGRYQVGLPWVQGRPNLPNNYPQAKHRLLAVQRRLDAREKDRAIYAAVMRQYLD
;
A
#
# COMPACT_ATOMS: atom_id res chain seq x y z
N MET A 1 23.04 16.92 -9.41
CA MET A 1 21.86 16.05 -9.61
C MET A 1 21.72 15.27 -8.32
N ASN A 2 20.91 15.78 -7.39
CA ASN A 2 20.91 15.32 -6.01
C ASN A 2 19.56 14.65 -5.75
N GLY A 3 19.50 13.34 -6.01
CA GLY A 3 18.37 12.52 -5.60
C GLY A 3 18.48 12.24 -4.12
N LEU A 4 17.58 12.82 -3.32
CA LEU A 4 17.42 12.46 -1.91
C LEU A 4 16.94 11.00 -1.86
N SER A 5 17.90 10.09 -1.64
CA SER A 5 17.60 8.72 -1.26
C SER A 5 17.20 8.74 0.21
N THR A 6 15.90 8.77 0.49
CA THR A 6 15.39 8.53 1.84
C THR A 6 15.61 7.05 2.17
N ALA A 7 16.83 6.74 2.63
CA ALA A 7 17.12 5.50 3.32
C ALA A 7 16.61 5.66 4.76
N PHE A 8 15.69 4.80 5.19
CA PHE A 8 15.43 4.59 6.61
C PHE A 8 16.70 4.00 7.22
N THR A 9 17.63 4.87 7.61
CA THR A 9 18.77 4.47 8.42
C THR A 9 18.25 4.37 9.84
N CYS A 10 17.80 3.17 10.22
CA CYS A 10 17.67 2.81 11.62
C CYS A 10 19.08 2.84 12.20
N ARG A 11 19.46 4.01 12.73
CA ARG A 11 20.69 4.17 13.49
C ARG A 11 20.50 3.27 14.71
N GLY A 12 21.20 2.13 14.72
CA GLY A 12 21.12 1.15 15.79
C GLY A 12 21.69 1.72 17.09
N GLU A 13 20.95 2.56 17.78
CA GLU A 13 20.92 2.46 19.23
C GLU A 13 20.36 1.08 19.52
N LYS A 14 21.07 0.29 20.34
CA LYS A 14 20.76 -1.11 20.69
C LYS A 14 19.26 -1.24 20.95
N SER A 15 18.52 -1.53 19.88
CA SER A 15 17.08 -1.60 19.91
C SER A 15 16.82 -2.94 20.55
N ASP A 16 16.26 -2.90 21.75
CA ASP A 16 15.90 -4.08 22.49
C ASP A 16 15.10 -4.97 21.53
N ASP A 17 15.69 -6.09 21.13
CA ASP A 17 15.10 -7.02 20.16
C ASP A 17 13.69 -7.43 20.61
N SER A 18 13.45 -7.39 21.92
CA SER A 18 12.15 -7.56 22.55
C SER A 18 11.10 -6.51 22.17
N THR A 19 11.47 -5.24 22.01
CA THR A 19 10.56 -4.15 21.60
C THR A 19 10.24 -4.25 20.12
N LEU A 20 11.24 -4.51 19.29
CA LEU A 20 11.06 -4.75 17.86
C LEU A 20 10.19 -5.99 17.62
N ARG A 21 10.44 -7.07 18.37
CA ARG A 21 9.64 -8.29 18.31
C ARG A 21 8.18 -8.03 18.70
N LYS A 22 7.93 -7.33 19.81
CA LYS A 22 6.58 -6.91 20.21
C LYS A 22 5.88 -6.00 19.18
N PHE A 23 6.64 -5.15 18.49
CA PHE A 23 6.09 -4.31 17.42
C PHE A 23 5.62 -5.12 16.21
N TRP A 24 6.29 -6.23 15.92
CA TRP A 24 5.94 -7.15 14.83
C TRP A 24 5.07 -8.33 15.26
N GLU A 25 4.76 -8.46 16.55
CA GLU A 25 3.78 -9.43 17.04
C GLU A 25 2.38 -9.01 16.55
N ILE A 26 1.70 -9.92 15.86
CA ILE A 26 0.36 -9.72 15.31
C ILE A 26 -0.76 -10.05 16.33
N GLU A 27 -0.39 -10.70 17.44
CA GLU A 27 -1.28 -11.11 18.53
C GLU A 27 -1.97 -9.93 19.24
N PRO A 28 -1.31 -8.79 19.53
CA PRO A 28 -1.96 -7.61 20.09
C PRO A 28 -2.98 -6.96 19.14
N LEU A 29 -2.92 -7.25 17.83
CA LEU A 29 -3.86 -6.73 16.84
C LEU A 29 -5.15 -7.55 16.77
N GLY A 30 -5.28 -8.62 17.58
CA GLY A 30 -6.42 -9.53 17.53
C GLY A 30 -6.44 -10.42 16.29
N ILE A 31 -5.33 -10.47 15.53
CA ILE A 31 -5.14 -11.37 14.41
C ILE A 31 -4.66 -12.70 14.99
N LEU A 32 -5.61 -13.54 15.39
CA LEU A 32 -5.32 -14.91 15.79
C LEU A 32 -4.89 -15.70 14.55
N PRO A 33 -3.96 -16.67 14.68
CA PRO A 33 -3.66 -17.60 13.60
C PRO A 33 -4.96 -18.33 13.25
N VAL A 34 -5.49 -18.07 12.05
CA VAL A 34 -6.57 -18.87 11.49
C VAL A 34 -5.91 -20.17 11.03
N GLU A 35 -6.20 -21.28 11.70
CA GLU A 35 -5.62 -22.59 11.32
C GLU A 35 -6.19 -23.11 9.99
N ASP A 36 -7.35 -22.63 9.57
CA ASP A 36 -8.02 -23.05 8.35
C ASP A 36 -7.72 -22.07 7.19
N THR A 37 -6.70 -22.37 6.39
CA THR A 37 -6.53 -21.69 5.10
C THR A 37 -7.68 -22.07 4.17
N THR A 38 -8.38 -21.09 3.63
CA THR A 38 -9.40 -21.33 2.60
C THR A 38 -8.75 -21.87 1.32
N ALA A 39 -9.55 -22.53 0.47
CA ALA A 39 -9.04 -23.03 -0.82
C ALA A 39 -8.42 -21.91 -1.66
N ASP A 40 -9.01 -20.71 -1.67
CA ASP A 40 -8.51 -19.55 -2.40
C ASP A 40 -7.18 -19.02 -1.83
N GLU A 41 -7.04 -19.00 -0.50
CA GLU A 41 -5.78 -18.63 0.17
C GLU A 41 -4.66 -19.62 -0.15
N SER A 42 -4.96 -20.93 -0.19
CA SER A 42 -3.97 -21.94 -0.55
C SER A 42 -3.45 -21.77 -1.97
N VAL A 43 -4.33 -21.40 -2.92
CA VAL A 43 -3.99 -21.11 -4.31
C VAL A 43 -3.17 -19.82 -4.43
N ALA A 44 -3.56 -18.77 -3.69
CA ALA A 44 -2.82 -17.52 -3.64
C ALA A 44 -1.41 -17.71 -3.07
N LEU A 45 -1.28 -18.47 -1.98
CA LEU A 45 0.00 -18.78 -1.34
C LEU A 45 0.91 -19.60 -2.26
N LYS A 46 0.35 -20.58 -2.99
CA LYS A 46 1.10 -21.36 -3.98
C LYS A 46 1.66 -20.45 -5.07
N LYS A 47 0.82 -19.60 -5.67
CA LYS A 47 1.26 -18.64 -6.70
C LYS A 47 2.31 -17.67 -6.18
N PHE A 48 2.13 -17.16 -4.96
CA PHE A 48 3.11 -16.30 -4.32
C PHE A 48 4.48 -16.98 -4.25
N LYS A 49 4.54 -18.23 -3.78
CA LYS A 49 5.79 -18.99 -3.69
C LYS A 49 6.42 -19.27 -5.06
N GLU A 50 5.61 -19.49 -6.09
CA GLU A 50 6.06 -19.75 -7.46
C GLU A 50 6.60 -18.49 -8.16
N GLU A 51 5.97 -17.33 -7.93
CA GLU A 51 6.31 -16.07 -8.60
C GLU A 51 7.33 -15.21 -7.84
N LEU A 52 7.63 -15.56 -6.58
CA LEU A 52 8.60 -14.85 -5.75
C LEU A 52 10.01 -15.00 -6.31
N SER A 53 10.61 -13.89 -6.72
CA SER A 53 11.96 -13.82 -7.26
C SER A 53 12.74 -12.65 -6.67
N LEU A 54 14.06 -12.80 -6.54
CA LEU A 54 14.95 -11.73 -6.09
C LEU A 54 15.67 -11.16 -7.32
N VAL A 55 15.29 -9.96 -7.74
CA VAL A 55 15.83 -9.30 -8.94
C VAL A 55 16.45 -7.97 -8.53
N GLY A 56 17.76 -7.82 -8.74
CA GLY A 56 18.49 -6.59 -8.40
C GLY A 56 18.43 -6.21 -6.92
N GLY A 57 18.41 -7.21 -6.02
CA GLY A 57 18.31 -6.99 -4.57
C GLY A 57 16.90 -6.64 -4.08
N ARG A 58 15.87 -6.74 -4.93
CA ARG A 58 14.46 -6.52 -4.55
C ARG A 58 13.64 -7.76 -4.83
N TYR A 59 12.78 -8.12 -3.88
CA TYR A 59 11.79 -9.18 -4.10
C TYR A 59 10.73 -8.69 -5.07
N GLN A 60 10.43 -9.49 -6.08
CA GLN A 60 9.33 -9.32 -7.02
C GLN A 60 8.40 -10.52 -6.91
N VAL A 61 7.10 -10.28 -6.93
CA VAL A 61 6.06 -11.32 -6.91
C VAL A 61 4.86 -10.79 -7.67
N GLY A 62 4.09 -11.66 -8.33
CA GLY A 62 2.84 -11.24 -8.93
C GLY A 62 1.78 -11.00 -7.85
N LEU A 63 0.83 -10.14 -8.18
CA LEU A 63 -0.27 -9.82 -7.28
C LEU A 63 -1.21 -11.03 -7.18
N PRO A 64 -1.67 -11.41 -5.96
CA PRO A 64 -2.49 -12.58 -5.71
C PRO A 64 -3.95 -12.35 -6.14
N TRP A 65 -4.17 -12.09 -7.43
CA TRP A 65 -5.51 -11.96 -8.00
C TRP A 65 -6.17 -13.33 -8.09
N VAL A 66 -7.46 -13.38 -7.75
CA VAL A 66 -8.32 -14.55 -7.99
C VAL A 66 -8.28 -14.92 -9.47
N GLN A 67 -8.34 -16.23 -9.77
CA GLN A 67 -8.36 -16.73 -11.13
C GLN A 67 -9.56 -16.15 -11.89
N GLY A 68 -9.35 -15.79 -13.16
CA GLY A 68 -10.33 -15.02 -13.92
C GLY A 68 -10.29 -13.56 -13.49
N ARG A 69 -9.28 -12.83 -13.98
CA ARG A 69 -9.26 -11.37 -13.87
C ARG A 69 -10.63 -10.88 -14.35
N PRO A 70 -11.47 -10.28 -13.49
CA PRO A 70 -12.72 -9.73 -13.97
C PRO A 70 -12.36 -8.71 -15.04
N ASN A 71 -13.09 -8.73 -16.16
CA ASN A 71 -12.93 -7.68 -17.15
C ASN A 71 -13.38 -6.37 -16.51
N LEU A 72 -12.42 -5.64 -15.94
CA LEU A 72 -12.71 -4.40 -15.24
C LEU A 72 -13.18 -3.39 -16.29
N PRO A 73 -14.40 -2.84 -16.15
CA PRO A 73 -14.88 -1.85 -17.10
C PRO A 73 -13.97 -0.63 -17.05
N ASN A 74 -13.79 0.03 -18.19
CA ASN A 74 -13.01 1.25 -18.27
C ASN A 74 -13.64 2.34 -17.39
N ASN A 75 -13.00 2.65 -16.26
CA ASN A 75 -13.47 3.62 -15.28
C ASN A 75 -13.05 5.07 -15.61
N TYR A 76 -12.34 5.31 -16.71
CA TYR A 76 -11.83 6.62 -17.08
C TYR A 76 -12.91 7.71 -17.15
N PRO A 77 -14.09 7.49 -17.77
CA PRO A 77 -15.13 8.52 -17.80
C PRO A 77 -15.60 8.93 -16.40
N GLN A 78 -15.74 7.96 -15.49
CA GLN A 78 -16.14 8.20 -14.11
C GLN A 78 -15.04 8.93 -13.33
N ALA A 79 -13.79 8.50 -13.48
CA ALA A 79 -12.64 9.15 -12.85
C ALA A 79 -12.49 10.61 -13.31
N LYS A 80 -12.63 10.87 -14.62
CA LYS A 80 -12.62 12.20 -15.20
C LYS A 80 -13.76 13.07 -14.64
N HIS A 81 -14.98 12.51 -14.55
CA HIS A 81 -16.11 13.24 -13.98
C HIS A 81 -15.87 13.62 -12.52
N ARG A 82 -15.37 12.68 -11.70
CA ARG A 82 -15.01 12.94 -10.30
C ARG A 82 -13.95 14.03 -10.17
N LEU A 83 -12.91 13.98 -11.00
CA LEU A 83 -11.86 15.00 -11.03
C LEU A 83 -12.43 16.39 -11.32
N LEU A 84 -13.22 16.53 -12.38
CA LEU A 84 -13.82 17.82 -12.75
C LEU A 84 -14.78 18.35 -11.67
N ALA A 85 -15.55 17.46 -11.03
CA ALA A 85 -16.43 17.83 -9.92
C ALA A 85 -15.64 18.32 -8.70
N VAL A 86 -14.53 17.65 -8.36
CA VAL A 86 -13.61 18.11 -7.32
C VAL A 86 -13.04 19.46 -7.68
N GLN A 87 -12.53 19.65 -8.89
CA GLN A 87 -11.98 20.92 -9.36
C GLN A 87 -12.99 22.07 -9.21
N ARG A 88 -14.22 21.89 -9.71
CA ARG A 88 -15.30 22.91 -9.56
C ARG A 88 -15.58 23.26 -8.10
N ARG A 89 -15.59 22.26 -7.21
CA ARG A 89 -15.81 22.48 -5.77
C ARG A 89 -14.68 23.30 -5.16
N LEU A 90 -13.43 22.96 -5.47
CA LEU A 90 -12.26 23.70 -4.99
C LEU A 90 -12.23 25.11 -5.57
N ASP A 91 -12.70 25.31 -6.81
CA ASP A 91 -12.79 26.62 -7.43
C ASP A 91 -13.85 27.52 -6.81
N ALA A 92 -14.96 26.95 -6.36
CA ALA A 92 -16.02 27.69 -5.69
C ALA A 92 -15.73 28.00 -4.21
N ARG A 93 -14.80 27.27 -3.57
CA ARG A 93 -14.61 27.30 -2.10
C ARG A 93 -13.13 27.36 -1.73
N GLU A 94 -12.67 28.56 -1.43
CA GLU A 94 -11.25 28.80 -1.09
C GLU A 94 -10.79 28.03 0.16
N LYS A 95 -11.65 27.87 1.16
CA LYS A 95 -11.36 27.02 2.33
C LYS A 95 -11.07 25.56 1.95
N ASP A 96 -11.90 24.98 1.08
CA ASP A 96 -11.75 23.59 0.65
C ASP A 96 -10.48 23.42 -0.19
N ARG A 97 -10.16 24.42 -1.03
CA ARG A 97 -8.90 24.48 -1.80
C ARG A 97 -7.67 24.47 -0.89
N ALA A 98 -7.64 25.34 0.12
CA ALA A 98 -6.51 25.46 1.03
C ALA A 98 -6.26 24.16 1.81
N ILE A 99 -7.33 23.52 2.32
CA ILE A 99 -7.24 22.24 3.03
C ILE A 99 -6.74 21.14 2.09
N TYR A 100 -7.32 21.03 0.91
CA TYR A 100 -6.93 20.03 -0.09
C TYR A 100 -5.45 20.16 -0.47
N ALA A 101 -4.96 21.39 -0.72
CA ALA A 101 -3.57 21.64 -1.05
C ALA A 101 -2.60 21.37 0.11
N ALA A 102 -3.01 21.59 1.36
CA ALA A 102 -2.21 21.24 2.53
C ALA A 102 -2.05 19.72 2.66
N VAL A 103 -3.16 18.97 2.57
CA VAL A 103 -3.15 17.51 2.64
C VAL A 103 -2.33 16.90 1.49
N MET A 104 -2.48 17.41 0.26
CA MET A 104 -1.72 16.89 -0.88
C MET A 104 -0.21 17.11 -0.75
N ARG A 105 0.22 18.20 -0.10
CA ARG A 105 1.65 18.42 0.19
C ARG A 105 2.18 17.40 1.21
N GLN A 106 1.43 17.12 2.27
CA GLN A 106 1.81 16.11 3.26
C GLN A 106 2.00 14.70 2.68
N TYR A 107 1.31 14.35 1.59
CA TYR A 107 1.50 13.06 0.92
C TYR A 107 2.77 13.01 0.06
N LEU A 108 3.33 14.16 -0.32
CA LEU A 108 4.51 14.28 -1.17
C LEU A 108 5.80 14.51 -0.36
N ASP A 109 5.66 14.93 0.90
CA ASP A 109 6.72 15.04 1.88
C ASP A 109 7.04 13.67 2.51
#